data_AF-T1AUG3-F1
#
_entry.id   AF-T1AUG3-F1
#
_cell.length_a   1.000
_cell.length_b   1.000
_cell.length_c   1.000
_cell.angle_alpha   90.00
_cell.angle_beta   90.00
_cell.angle_gamma   90.00
#
_symmetry.space_group_name_H-M   'P 1'
#
loop_
_entity.id
_entity.type
_entity.pdbx_description
1 polymer ?
#
loop_
_entity_poly.entity_id
_entity_poly.type
_entity_poly.pdbx_seq_one_letter_code
_entity_poly.pdbx_strand_id
1 'polypeptide(L)'
;MHDIGKMAIPDAILRKAEPLNATEWTVMQTHSVCGEEIILAHSALPFRKKIAAVVRHHHERWDGSGYPDGLRTEAIPLLSRILSVVDSYDAMTSPRP
;
A
#
# COMPACT_ATOMS: atom_id res chain seq x y z
N MET A 1 3.11 -0.74 -9.35
CA MET A 1 4.22 -0.11 -8.59
C MET A 1 3.84 0.19 -7.14
N HIS A 2 2.58 0.51 -6.83
CA HIS A 2 2.15 0.76 -5.44
C HIS A 2 2.45 -0.41 -4.49
N ASP A 3 2.39 -1.63 -5.02
CA ASP A 3 2.71 -2.87 -4.30
C ASP A 3 4.20 -3.27 -4.28
N ILE A 4 5.13 -2.41 -4.71
CA ILE A 4 6.56 -2.79 -4.79
C ILE A 4 7.14 -3.24 -3.44
N GLY A 5 6.61 -2.72 -2.34
CA GLY A 5 7.01 -3.13 -0.99
C GLY A 5 6.59 -4.55 -0.61
N LYS A 6 5.72 -5.22 -1.37
CA LYS A 6 5.38 -6.64 -1.14
C LYS A 6 6.59 -7.55 -1.24
N MET A 7 7.67 -7.11 -1.91
CA MET A 7 8.96 -7.82 -1.93
C MET A 7 9.59 -7.98 -0.54
N ALA A 8 9.22 -7.14 0.43
CA ALA A 8 9.69 -7.24 1.81
C ALA A 8 8.81 -8.16 2.69
N ILE A 9 7.67 -8.64 2.15
CA ILE A 9 6.75 -9.50 2.90
C ILE A 9 7.19 -10.96 2.76
N PRO A 10 7.30 -11.72 3.86
CA PRO A 10 7.63 -13.15 3.80
C PRO A 10 6.67 -13.93 2.90
N ASP A 11 7.19 -14.83 2.07
CA ASP A 11 6.39 -15.65 1.15
C ASP A 11 5.28 -16.44 1.84
N ALA A 12 5.54 -16.93 3.06
CA ALA A 12 4.56 -17.66 3.88
C ALA A 12 3.34 -16.82 4.28
N ILE A 13 3.47 -15.48 4.27
CA ILE A 13 2.37 -14.53 4.51
C ILE A 13 1.80 -14.07 3.17
N LEU A 14 2.68 -13.70 2.22
CA LEU A 14 2.26 -13.14 0.92
C LEU A 14 1.45 -14.12 0.07
N ARG A 15 1.77 -15.41 0.13
CA ARG A 15 1.15 -16.47 -0.69
C ARG A 15 0.20 -17.38 0.10
N LYS A 16 -0.17 -16.99 1.32
CA LYS A 16 -1.06 -17.80 2.15
C LYS A 16 -2.45 -17.87 1.52
N ALA A 17 -3.01 -19.08 1.41
CA ALA A 17 -4.35 -19.29 0.85
C ALA A 17 -5.45 -19.04 1.90
N GLU A 18 -5.16 -19.33 3.16
CA GLU A 18 -6.06 -19.07 4.28
C GLU A 18 -6.02 -17.58 4.71
N PRO A 19 -7.08 -17.09 5.38
CA PRO A 19 -7.07 -15.76 5.96
C PRO A 19 -5.86 -15.53 6.88
N LEU A 20 -5.26 -14.34 6.76
CA LEU A 20 -4.18 -13.91 7.63
C LEU A 20 -4.72 -13.71 9.06
N ASN A 21 -3.96 -14.16 10.07
CA ASN A 21 -4.21 -13.80 11.45
C ASN A 21 -3.79 -12.34 11.74
N ALA A 22 -4.10 -11.82 12.92
CA ALA A 22 -3.83 -10.41 13.26
C ALA A 22 -2.35 -10.02 13.17
N THR A 23 -1.44 -10.91 13.57
CA THR A 23 0.01 -10.67 13.49
C THR A 23 0.49 -10.69 12.04
N GLU A 24 0.06 -11.68 11.26
CA GLU A 24 0.37 -11.78 9.83
C GLU A 24 -0.17 -10.57 9.06
N TRP A 25 -1.37 -10.11 9.41
CA TRP A 25 -1.96 -8.92 8.85
C TRP A 25 -1.13 -7.66 9.17
N THR A 26 -0.65 -7.52 10.41
CA THR A 26 0.24 -6.42 10.80
C THR A 26 1.52 -6.42 9.97
N VAL A 27 2.11 -7.60 9.70
CA VAL A 27 3.26 -7.73 8.81
C VAL A 27 2.91 -7.35 7.38
N MET A 28 1.78 -7.86 6.85
CA MET A 28 1.32 -7.52 5.50
C MET A 28 1.15 -6.01 5.30
N GLN A 29 0.63 -5.28 6.28
CA GLN A 29 0.45 -3.83 6.23
C GLN A 29 1.78 -3.06 6.07
N THR A 30 2.92 -3.64 6.47
CA THR A 30 4.22 -2.96 6.38
C THR A 30 4.69 -2.73 4.94
N HIS A 31 4.12 -3.43 3.96
CA HIS A 31 4.51 -3.27 2.55
C HIS A 31 4.37 -1.84 2.05
N SER A 32 3.42 -1.05 2.57
CA SER A 32 3.24 0.35 2.15
C SER A 32 4.43 1.22 2.58
N VAL A 33 4.94 1.00 3.80
CA VAL A 33 6.13 1.68 4.36
C VAL A 33 7.39 1.22 3.64
N CYS A 34 7.57 -0.09 3.46
CA CYS A 34 8.72 -0.61 2.70
C CYS A 34 8.72 -0.11 1.25
N GLY A 35 7.55 0.00 0.62
CA GLY A 35 7.41 0.56 -0.71
C GLY A 35 7.84 2.02 -0.79
N GLU A 36 7.51 2.83 0.21
CA GLU A 36 7.99 4.21 0.34
C GLU A 36 9.52 4.26 0.38
N GLU A 37 10.13 3.46 1.25
CA GLU A 37 11.60 3.41 1.44
C GLU A 37 12.33 3.01 0.15
N ILE A 38 11.83 2.00 -0.56
CA ILE A 38 12.38 1.55 -1.85
C ILE A 38 12.35 2.70 -2.88
N ILE A 39 11.22 3.40 -2.98
CA ILE A 39 11.08 4.53 -3.92
C ILE A 39 12.02 5.68 -3.54
N LEU A 40 12.16 5.99 -2.26
CA LEU A 40 13.05 7.05 -1.77
C LEU A 40 14.53 6.73 -2.00
N ALA A 41 14.92 5.45 -1.90
CA ALA A 41 16.27 4.98 -2.16
C ALA A 41 16.68 5.14 -3.64
N HIS A 42 15.72 5.17 -4.57
CA HIS A 42 16.00 5.37 -5.99
C HIS A 42 16.20 6.86 -6.33
N SER A 43 17.45 7.34 -6.14
CA SER A 43 17.82 8.75 -6.29
C SER A 43 17.53 9.37 -7.67
N ALA A 44 17.65 8.57 -8.73
CA ALA A 44 17.44 9.00 -10.12
C ALA A 44 15.96 9.09 -10.52
N LEU A 45 15.03 8.59 -9.70
CA LEU A 45 13.61 8.60 -10.04
C LEU A 45 13.03 10.03 -9.92
N PRO A 46 12.47 10.60 -11.01
CA PRO A 46 11.81 11.89 -10.95
C PRO A 46 10.56 11.81 -10.06
N PHE A 47 10.26 12.90 -9.36
CA PHE A 47 9.11 13.00 -8.43
C PHE A 47 9.09 11.96 -7.31
N ARG A 48 10.22 11.30 -6.99
CA ARG A 48 10.28 10.20 -6.02
C ARG A 48 9.57 10.46 -4.69
N LYS A 49 9.68 11.66 -4.12
CA LYS A 49 9.00 12.01 -2.85
C LYS A 49 7.48 11.97 -2.98
N LYS A 50 6.94 12.49 -4.09
CA LYS A 50 5.50 12.48 -4.36
C LYS A 50 5.00 11.06 -4.60
N ILE A 51 5.77 10.27 -5.35
CA ILE A 51 5.46 8.85 -5.60
C ILE A 51 5.50 8.06 -4.30
N ALA A 52 6.54 8.24 -3.47
CA ALA A 52 6.72 7.57 -2.20
C ALA A 52 5.53 7.83 -1.26
N ALA A 53 5.08 9.09 -1.15
CA ALA A 53 3.87 9.42 -0.40
C ALA A 53 2.61 8.71 -0.95
N VAL A 54 2.48 8.60 -2.28
CA VAL A 54 1.36 7.87 -2.88
C VAL A 54 1.39 6.39 -2.48
N VAL A 55 2.56 5.76 -2.59
CA VAL A 55 2.78 4.37 -2.20
C VAL A 55 2.55 4.15 -0.70
N ARG A 56 3.01 5.03 0.17
CA ARG A 56 2.79 4.89 1.61
C ARG A 56 1.31 4.89 1.97
N HIS A 57 0.52 5.79 1.38
CA HIS A 57 -0.83 6.08 1.85
C HIS A 57 -1.95 5.49 0.98
N HIS A 58 -1.66 4.60 0.02
CA HIS A 58 -2.69 4.08 -0.89
C HIS A 58 -3.73 3.18 -0.21
N HIS A 59 -3.46 2.69 1.01
CA HIS A 59 -4.40 1.95 1.85
C HIS A 59 -5.01 2.80 2.98
N GLU A 60 -4.79 4.12 2.98
CA GLU A 60 -5.54 5.02 3.84
C GLU A 60 -7.00 5.08 3.42
N ARG A 61 -7.90 5.16 4.40
CA ARG A 61 -9.35 5.18 4.18
C ARG A 61 -9.91 6.53 4.60
N TRP A 62 -10.92 7.00 3.88
CA TRP A 62 -11.51 8.33 4.09
C TRP A 62 -11.93 8.60 5.55
N ASP A 63 -12.39 7.56 6.25
CA ASP A 63 -12.82 7.58 7.65
C ASP A 63 -11.68 7.49 8.69
N GLY A 64 -10.43 7.25 8.26
CA GLY A 64 -9.27 7.06 9.11
C GLY A 64 -9.08 5.65 9.66
N SER A 65 -9.84 4.66 9.17
CA SER A 65 -9.65 3.24 9.52
C SER A 65 -8.56 2.54 8.69
N GLY A 66 -7.89 3.27 7.82
CA GLY A 66 -6.80 2.78 6.98
C GLY A 66 -5.45 2.73 7.70
N TYR A 67 -4.40 2.51 6.93
CA TYR A 67 -3.03 2.38 7.40
C TYR A 67 -2.06 2.96 6.35
N PRO A 68 -0.79 3.25 6.71
CA PRO A 68 -0.14 3.01 8.00
C PRO A 68 -0.37 4.09 9.06
N ASP A 69 -0.82 5.29 8.69
CA ASP A 69 -0.82 6.46 9.56
C ASP A 69 -2.21 6.86 10.06
N GLY A 70 -3.28 6.25 9.53
CA GLY A 70 -4.66 6.51 9.94
C GLY A 70 -5.14 7.89 9.51
N LEU A 71 -4.68 8.35 8.35
CA LEU A 71 -5.03 9.65 7.80
C LEU A 71 -6.52 9.71 7.46
N ARG A 72 -7.11 10.89 7.66
CA ARG A 72 -8.54 11.15 7.43
C ARG A 72 -8.73 12.15 6.30
N THR A 73 -9.78 11.94 5.52
CA THR A 73 -10.28 12.90 4.52
C THR A 73 -9.17 13.49 3.63
N GLU A 74 -8.99 14.81 3.65
CA GLU A 74 -8.02 15.55 2.83
C GLU A 74 -6.58 15.45 3.32
N ALA A 75 -6.34 14.93 4.53
CA ALA A 75 -4.98 14.60 4.97
C ALA A 75 -4.37 13.48 4.10
N ILE A 76 -5.22 12.63 3.51
CA ILE A 76 -4.80 11.62 2.54
C ILE A 76 -4.41 12.32 1.22
N PRO A 77 -3.20 12.09 0.69
CA PRO A 77 -2.79 12.67 -0.58
C PRO A 77 -3.81 12.39 -1.68
N LEU A 78 -4.11 13.39 -2.51
CA LEU A 78 -5.12 13.28 -3.57
C LEU A 78 -4.88 12.06 -4.47
N LEU A 79 -3.62 11.84 -4.87
CA LEU A 79 -3.26 10.71 -5.72
C LEU A 79 -3.42 9.36 -5.02
N SER A 80 -3.24 9.28 -3.69
CA SER A 80 -3.51 8.06 -2.92
C SER A 80 -5.02 7.74 -2.88
N ARG A 81 -5.87 8.77 -2.74
CA ARG A 81 -7.33 8.62 -2.81
C ARG A 81 -7.81 8.13 -4.18
N ILE A 82 -7.23 8.66 -5.25
CA ILE A 82 -7.54 8.19 -6.61
C ILE A 82 -7.08 6.75 -6.78
N LEU A 83 -5.85 6.45 -6.34
CA LEU A 83 -5.27 5.12 -6.47
C LEU A 83 -6.06 4.07 -5.69
N SER A 84 -6.53 4.35 -4.47
CA SER A 84 -7.29 3.38 -3.68
C SER A 84 -8.61 2.96 -4.35
N VAL A 85 -9.27 3.89 -5.05
CA VAL A 85 -10.47 3.60 -5.85
C VAL A 85 -10.13 2.71 -7.04
N VAL A 86 -9.07 3.05 -7.78
CA VAL A 86 -8.61 2.27 -8.94
C VAL A 86 -8.19 0.86 -8.53
N ASP A 87 -7.43 0.73 -7.45
CA ASP A 87 -6.96 -0.55 -6.90
C ASP A 87 -8.14 -1.41 -6.41
N SER A 88 -9.10 -0.82 -5.70
CA SER A 88 -10.30 -1.53 -5.26
C SER A 88 -11.15 -2.02 -6.45
N TYR A 89 -11.26 -1.22 -7.51
CA TYR A 89 -11.98 -1.62 -8.71
C TYR A 89 -11.28 -2.79 -9.41
N ASP A 90 -9.97 -2.67 -9.67
CA ASP A 90 -9.18 -3.74 -10.29
C ASP A 90 -9.25 -5.04 -9.47
N ALA A 91 -9.13 -4.92 -8.15
CA ALA A 91 -9.29 -6.01 -7.19
C ALA A 91 -10.61 -6.78 -7.31
N MET A 92 -11.71 -6.09 -7.61
CA MET A 92 -13.04 -6.69 -7.74
C MET A 92 -13.32 -7.24 -9.13
N THR A 93 -12.68 -6.69 -10.17
CA THR A 93 -12.98 -7.06 -11.57
C THR A 93 -11.98 -8.02 -12.19
N SER A 94 -10.78 -8.14 -11.61
CA SER A 94 -9.72 -8.99 -12.13
C SER A 94 -9.79 -10.41 -11.53
N PRO A 95 -9.67 -11.47 -12.34
CA PRO A 95 -9.62 -12.83 -11.85
C PRO A 95 -8.39 -12.98 -10.94
N ARG A 96 -8.63 -13.38 -9.69
CA ARG A 96 -7.59 -13.72 -8.74
C ARG A 96 -7.38 -15.25 -8.76
N PRO A 97 -6.13 -15.74 -8.74
CA PRO A 97 -5.84 -17.17 -8.62
C PRO A 97 -6.47 -17.80 -7.37
#